data_AF-A0A5E9PHB2-F1
#
_entry.id   AF-A0A5E9PHB2-F1
#
_cell.length_a   1.000
_cell.length_b   1.000
_cell.length_c   1.000
_cell.angle_alpha   90.00
_cell.angle_beta   90.00
_cell.angle_gamma   90.00
#
_symmetry.space_group_name_H-M   'P 1'
#
loop_
_entity.id
_entity.type
_entity.pdbx_description
1 polymer ?
#
loop_
_entity_poly.entity_id
_entity_poly.type
_entity_poly.pdbx_seq_one_letter_code
_entity_poly.pdbx_strand_id
1 'polypeptide(L)'
;MSNSYKFQLKMELDLKLITPEEIQNWAVHALENDPTNELALDICFLSNTEQILEYFRLTEKSEFNEISVDEITRKVLENYIFKHLNTWNYKDQIDSFFQNTHYLIHYVENAELGLLIRSYESQLDVAFLGYSQLEPETLWENFKLELKEHLSSATNSDN
;
A
#
# COMPACT_ATOMS: atom_id res chain seq x y z
N MET A 1 -8.92 9.73 -16.64
CA MET A 1 -7.89 9.98 -15.60
C MET A 1 -8.42 9.81 -14.18
N SER A 2 -9.72 10.02 -13.91
CA SER A 2 -10.30 9.95 -12.54
C SER A 2 -10.25 8.55 -11.91
N ASN A 3 -10.57 7.47 -12.64
CA ASN A 3 -10.69 6.13 -12.03
C ASN A 3 -9.36 5.59 -11.47
N SER A 4 -8.25 5.83 -12.16
CA SER A 4 -6.92 5.39 -11.70
C SER A 4 -6.50 6.13 -10.42
N TYR A 5 -6.72 7.45 -10.34
CA TYR A 5 -6.40 8.18 -9.11
C TYR A 5 -7.36 7.85 -7.96
N LYS A 6 -8.65 7.62 -8.25
CA LYS A 6 -9.62 7.11 -7.27
C LYS A 6 -9.16 5.75 -6.69
N PHE A 7 -8.62 4.87 -7.53
CA PHE A 7 -8.03 3.60 -7.07
C PHE A 7 -6.85 3.83 -6.13
N GLN A 8 -5.92 4.72 -6.50
CA GLN A 8 -4.78 5.06 -5.66
C GLN A 8 -5.23 5.56 -4.28
N LEU A 9 -6.15 6.54 -4.24
CA LEU A 9 -6.69 7.08 -2.99
C LEU A 9 -7.36 6.00 -2.15
N LYS A 10 -8.12 5.09 -2.78
CA LYS A 10 -8.74 3.96 -2.09
C LYS A 10 -7.68 3.10 -1.39
N MET A 11 -6.64 2.71 -2.11
CA MET A 11 -5.60 1.83 -1.55
C MET A 11 -4.79 2.52 -0.46
N GLU A 12 -4.40 3.78 -0.68
CA GLU A 12 -3.70 4.57 0.32
C GLU A 12 -4.56 4.74 1.58
N LEU A 13 -5.87 4.89 1.44
CA LEU A 13 -6.81 5.00 2.56
C LEU A 13 -6.96 3.67 3.31
N ASP A 14 -7.14 2.55 2.58
CA ASP A 14 -7.23 1.19 3.15
C ASP A 14 -5.96 0.86 3.97
N LEU A 15 -4.80 1.33 3.51
CA LEU A 15 -3.49 1.15 4.16
C LEU A 15 -3.13 2.22 5.19
N LYS A 16 -4.00 3.21 5.42
CA LYS A 16 -3.75 4.36 6.31
C LYS A 16 -2.52 5.18 5.93
N LEU A 17 -2.16 5.20 4.66
CA LEU A 17 -1.09 6.04 4.10
C LEU A 17 -1.53 7.48 3.85
N ILE A 18 -2.85 7.68 3.72
CA ILE A 18 -3.54 8.96 3.64
C ILE A 18 -4.77 8.92 4.56
N THR A 19 -5.14 10.07 5.09
CA THR A 19 -6.32 10.26 5.93
C THR A 19 -7.50 10.80 5.12
N PRO A 20 -8.74 10.60 5.59
CA PRO A 20 -9.92 11.24 5.00
C PRO A 20 -9.80 12.77 4.92
N GLU A 21 -9.18 13.41 5.92
CA GLU A 21 -8.96 14.85 5.93
C GLU A 21 -7.98 15.29 4.82
N GLU A 22 -6.88 14.56 4.62
CA GLU A 22 -5.95 14.83 3.52
C GLU A 22 -6.61 14.66 2.15
N ILE A 23 -7.49 13.66 1.98
CA ILE A 23 -8.27 13.49 0.75
C ILE A 23 -9.21 14.68 0.51
N GLN A 24 -9.87 15.16 1.57
CA GLN A 24 -10.78 16.29 1.47
C GLN A 24 -10.04 17.60 1.13
N ASN A 25 -8.89 17.83 1.76
CA ASN A 25 -8.01 18.96 1.44
C ASN A 25 -7.49 18.88 -0.01
N TRP A 26 -7.11 17.67 -0.47
CA TRP A 26 -6.74 17.46 -1.86
C TRP A 26 -7.87 17.84 -2.81
N ALA A 27 -9.12 17.43 -2.54
CA ALA A 27 -10.25 17.72 -3.40
C ALA A 27 -10.51 19.23 -3.53
N VAL A 28 -10.41 19.99 -2.43
CA VAL A 28 -10.52 21.46 -2.46
C VAL A 28 -9.44 22.07 -3.36
N HIS A 29 -8.17 21.71 -3.15
CA HIS A 29 -7.07 22.21 -3.97
C HIS A 29 -7.15 21.78 -5.43
N ALA A 30 -7.67 20.58 -5.71
CA ALA A 30 -7.87 20.11 -7.07
C ALA A 30 -8.90 20.98 -7.81
N LEU A 31 -9.97 21.39 -7.15
CA LEU A 31 -11.01 22.26 -7.73
C LEU A 31 -10.56 23.71 -7.92
N GLU A 32 -9.64 24.21 -7.09
CA GLU A 32 -9.02 25.52 -7.31
C GLU A 32 -8.23 25.56 -8.62
N ASN A 33 -7.59 24.44 -8.99
CA ASN A 33 -6.77 24.32 -10.19
C ASN A 33 -7.58 23.86 -11.42
N ASP A 34 -8.52 22.94 -11.23
CA ASP A 34 -9.40 22.39 -12.25
C ASP A 34 -10.83 22.25 -11.68
N PRO A 35 -11.70 23.26 -11.89
CA PRO A 35 -13.08 23.24 -11.41
C PRO A 35 -13.94 22.13 -12.03
N THR A 36 -13.44 21.45 -13.08
CA THR A 36 -14.16 20.37 -13.77
C THR A 36 -13.69 18.97 -13.34
N ASN A 37 -12.80 18.88 -12.35
CA ASN A 37 -12.30 17.62 -11.84
C ASN A 37 -13.43 16.81 -11.16
N GLU A 38 -13.96 15.82 -11.89
CA GLU A 38 -15.10 15.00 -11.46
C GLU A 38 -14.87 14.28 -10.12
N LEU A 39 -13.68 13.72 -9.89
CA LEU A 39 -13.37 13.02 -8.65
C LEU A 39 -13.30 14.01 -7.46
N ALA A 40 -12.73 15.19 -7.68
CA ALA A 40 -12.70 16.22 -6.67
C ALA A 40 -14.10 16.77 -6.36
N LEU A 41 -14.96 16.89 -7.38
CA LEU A 41 -16.38 17.23 -7.20
C LEU A 41 -17.11 16.17 -6.39
N ASP A 42 -16.93 14.88 -6.67
CA ASP A 42 -17.54 13.80 -5.88
C ASP A 42 -17.14 13.87 -4.40
N ILE A 43 -15.87 14.16 -4.12
CA ILE A 43 -15.30 14.15 -2.78
C ILE A 43 -15.62 15.44 -2.01
N CYS A 44 -15.63 16.61 -2.65
CA CYS A 44 -15.76 17.89 -1.95
C CYS A 44 -17.12 18.09 -1.26
N PHE A 45 -18.15 17.35 -1.68
CA PHE A 45 -19.46 17.36 -1.04
C PHE A 45 -19.58 16.40 0.15
N LEU A 46 -18.60 15.52 0.38
CA LEU A 46 -18.56 14.64 1.54
C LEU A 46 -18.22 15.48 2.77
N SER A 47 -19.08 15.44 3.78
CA SER A 47 -19.11 16.37 4.91
C SER A 47 -18.30 15.88 6.12
N ASN A 48 -17.90 14.61 6.16
CA ASN A 48 -17.17 14.03 7.28
C ASN A 48 -16.37 12.78 6.88
N THR A 49 -15.51 12.34 7.80
CA THR A 49 -14.68 11.13 7.68
C THR A 49 -15.47 9.88 7.29
N GLU A 50 -16.64 9.65 7.90
CA GLU A 50 -17.44 8.45 7.65
C GLU A 50 -17.96 8.41 6.21
N GLN A 51 -18.38 9.55 5.67
CA GLN A 51 -18.83 9.65 4.28
C GLN A 51 -17.70 9.41 3.27
N ILE A 52 -16.47 9.85 3.59
CA ILE A 52 -15.28 9.57 2.75
C ILE A 52 -14.95 8.08 2.78
N LEU A 53 -14.94 7.47 3.96
CA LEU A 53 -14.70 6.03 4.10
C LEU A 53 -15.76 5.22 3.34
N GLU A 54 -17.03 5.60 3.46
CA GLU A 54 -18.14 4.94 2.77
C GLU A 54 -18.03 5.07 1.24
N TYR A 55 -17.68 6.26 0.73
CA TYR A 55 -17.47 6.49 -0.71
C TYR A 55 -16.43 5.52 -1.30
N PHE A 56 -15.27 5.37 -0.65
CA PHE A 56 -14.23 4.45 -1.10
C PHE A 56 -14.54 2.98 -0.80
N ARG A 57 -15.36 2.69 0.21
CA ARG A 57 -15.83 1.33 0.51
C ARG A 57 -16.78 0.80 -0.57
N LEU A 58 -17.63 1.66 -1.10
CA LEU A 58 -18.60 1.33 -2.16
C LEU A 58 -17.99 1.24 -3.56
N THR A 59 -16.71 1.59 -3.71
CA THR A 59 -16.03 1.55 -5.01
C THR A 59 -15.66 0.11 -5.38
N GLU A 60 -16.19 -0.38 -6.50
CA GLU A 60 -15.99 -1.76 -6.97
C GLU A 60 -14.69 -1.93 -7.75
N LYS A 61 -14.08 -3.13 -7.67
CA LYS A 61 -12.86 -3.46 -8.44
C LYS A 61 -13.06 -3.36 -9.96
N SER A 62 -14.29 -3.57 -10.43
CA SER A 62 -14.72 -3.46 -11.84
C SER A 62 -14.61 -2.04 -12.40
N GLU A 63 -14.54 -1.01 -11.55
CA GLU A 63 -14.39 0.40 -11.95
C GLU A 63 -12.99 0.73 -12.50
N PHE A 64 -12.02 -0.19 -12.37
CA PHE A 64 -10.61 0.04 -12.67
C PHE A 64 -10.08 -0.84 -13.82
N ASN A 65 -9.22 -0.26 -14.67
CA ASN A 65 -8.55 -0.98 -15.74
C ASN A 65 -7.32 -1.73 -15.20
N GLU A 66 -7.17 -3.01 -15.56
CA GLU A 66 -6.09 -3.92 -15.11
C GLU A 66 -4.68 -3.35 -15.26
N ILE A 67 -4.36 -2.69 -16.38
CA ILE A 67 -3.01 -2.12 -16.61
C ILE A 67 -2.72 -1.00 -15.61
N SER A 68 -3.70 -0.15 -15.32
CA SER A 68 -3.53 0.94 -14.34
C SER A 68 -3.48 0.42 -12.90
N VAL A 69 -4.01 -0.77 -12.64
CA VAL A 69 -4.03 -1.38 -11.31
C VAL A 69 -2.64 -1.86 -10.90
N ASP A 70 -1.87 -2.49 -11.80
CA ASP A 70 -0.51 -2.96 -11.49
C ASP A 70 0.44 -1.80 -11.15
N GLU A 71 0.53 -0.79 -12.03
CA GLU A 71 1.43 0.36 -11.84
C GLU A 71 1.10 1.15 -10.57
N ILE A 72 -0.18 1.43 -10.34
CA ILE A 72 -0.62 2.13 -9.12
C ILE A 72 -0.33 1.28 -7.89
N THR A 73 -0.62 -0.02 -7.94
CA THR A 73 -0.38 -0.87 -6.78
C THR A 73 1.10 -0.94 -6.46
N ARG A 74 1.99 -1.06 -7.46
CA ARG A 74 3.44 -1.06 -7.24
C ARG A 74 3.89 0.19 -6.51
N LYS A 75 3.45 1.37 -6.96
CA LYS A 75 3.76 2.65 -6.30
C LYS A 75 3.24 2.71 -4.87
N VAL A 76 2.00 2.26 -4.64
CA VAL A 76 1.40 2.24 -3.28
C VAL A 76 2.13 1.25 -2.38
N LEU A 77 2.52 0.08 -2.90
CA LEU A 77 3.29 -0.94 -2.19
C LEU A 77 4.68 -0.44 -1.79
N GLU A 78 5.39 0.20 -2.71
CA GLU A 78 6.67 0.84 -2.41
C GLU A 78 6.52 1.90 -1.31
N ASN A 79 5.56 2.80 -1.44
CA ASN A 79 5.27 3.82 -0.43
C ASN A 79 4.92 3.20 0.93
N TYR A 80 4.10 2.16 0.94
CA TYR A 80 3.73 1.41 2.15
C TYR A 80 4.96 0.83 2.83
N ILE A 81 5.76 0.09 2.06
CA ILE A 81 7.00 -0.50 2.52
C ILE A 81 7.89 0.61 3.10
N PHE A 82 8.22 1.67 2.36
CA PHE A 82 9.12 2.71 2.85
C PHE A 82 8.65 3.38 4.14
N LYS A 83 7.33 3.63 4.30
CA LYS A 83 6.79 4.25 5.52
C LYS A 83 6.81 3.32 6.72
N HIS A 84 6.58 2.02 6.53
CA HIS A 84 6.35 1.07 7.63
C HIS A 84 7.53 0.12 7.91
N LEU A 85 8.50 0.02 6.99
CA LEU A 85 9.62 -0.91 7.11
C LEU A 85 10.50 -0.65 8.35
N ASN A 86 10.59 0.61 8.77
CA ASN A 86 11.40 1.01 9.93
C ASN A 86 10.60 1.15 11.22
N THR A 87 9.28 0.91 11.24
CA THR A 87 8.46 1.13 12.43
C THR A 87 8.42 -0.05 13.40
N TRP A 88 9.39 -0.97 13.34
CA TRP A 88 9.49 -2.16 14.20
C TRP A 88 9.36 -1.82 15.67
N ASN A 89 8.32 -2.32 16.34
CA ASN A 89 8.28 -2.36 17.80
C ASN A 89 7.75 -3.68 18.39
N TYR A 90 6.83 -4.41 17.70
CA TYR A 90 6.19 -5.62 18.24
C TYR A 90 5.67 -6.56 17.15
N LYS A 91 5.40 -7.83 17.51
CA LYS A 91 4.78 -8.85 16.65
C LYS A 91 3.56 -8.35 15.88
N ASP A 92 2.60 -7.73 16.55
CA ASP A 92 1.34 -7.27 15.93
C ASP A 92 1.57 -6.27 14.77
N GLN A 93 2.64 -5.48 14.82
CA GLN A 93 2.98 -4.52 13.75
C GLN A 93 3.58 -5.22 12.53
N ILE A 94 4.32 -6.31 12.73
CA ILE A 94 4.89 -7.14 11.67
C ILE A 94 3.78 -7.93 10.99
N ASP A 95 2.88 -8.51 11.79
CA ASP A 95 1.70 -9.20 11.28
C ASP A 95 0.85 -8.23 10.46
N SER A 96 0.64 -7.00 10.95
CA SER A 96 -0.06 -5.94 10.20
C SER A 96 0.69 -5.56 8.92
N PHE A 97 2.02 -5.50 8.93
CA PHE A 97 2.83 -5.24 7.74
C PHE A 97 2.65 -6.33 6.69
N PHE A 98 2.70 -7.60 7.08
CA PHE A 98 2.52 -8.72 6.16
C PHE A 98 1.10 -8.81 5.61
N GLN A 99 0.07 -8.62 6.45
CA GLN A 99 -1.32 -8.59 5.99
C GLN A 99 -1.54 -7.53 4.90
N ASN A 100 -1.01 -6.32 5.11
CA ASN A 100 -1.15 -5.22 4.16
C ASN A 100 -0.31 -5.44 2.89
N THR A 101 0.90 -5.98 3.00
CA THR A 101 1.70 -6.30 1.81
C THR A 101 1.10 -7.45 1.00
N HIS A 102 0.50 -8.48 1.62
CA HIS A 102 -0.23 -9.54 0.92
C HIS A 102 -1.46 -9.01 0.19
N TYR A 103 -2.22 -8.11 0.82
CA TYR A 103 -3.35 -7.43 0.17
C TYR A 103 -2.91 -6.76 -1.14
N LEU A 104 -1.76 -6.09 -1.12
CA LEU A 104 -1.22 -5.40 -2.30
C LEU A 104 -0.63 -6.35 -3.34
N ILE A 105 0.12 -7.36 -2.94
CA ILE A 105 0.72 -8.35 -3.86
C ILE A 105 -0.35 -9.05 -4.70
N HIS A 106 -1.58 -9.18 -4.21
CA HIS A 106 -2.69 -9.73 -5.00
C HIS A 106 -2.99 -8.96 -6.30
N TYR A 107 -2.57 -7.69 -6.38
CA TYR A 107 -2.79 -6.82 -7.54
C TYR A 107 -1.51 -6.55 -8.34
N VAL A 108 -0.36 -7.11 -7.94
CA VAL A 108 0.92 -6.92 -8.64
C VAL A 108 1.38 -8.22 -9.27
N GLU A 109 1.77 -8.17 -10.55
CA GLU A 109 2.39 -9.31 -11.25
C GLU A 109 3.89 -9.44 -10.89
N ASN A 110 4.22 -9.49 -9.60
CA ASN A 110 5.58 -9.68 -9.12
C ASN A 110 5.67 -10.90 -8.19
N ALA A 111 5.80 -12.07 -8.82
CA ALA A 111 5.89 -13.34 -8.13
C ALA A 111 7.12 -13.44 -7.21
N GLU A 112 8.25 -12.85 -7.61
CA GLU A 112 9.50 -12.87 -6.82
C GLU A 112 9.36 -12.08 -5.52
N LEU A 113 8.83 -10.86 -5.59
CA LEU A 113 8.53 -10.05 -4.40
C LEU A 113 7.51 -10.76 -3.50
N GLY A 114 6.48 -11.36 -4.09
CA GLY A 114 5.51 -12.17 -3.34
C GLY A 114 6.14 -13.37 -2.63
N LEU A 115 7.11 -14.03 -3.25
CA LEU A 115 7.85 -15.14 -2.63
C LEU A 115 8.77 -14.66 -1.50
N LEU A 116 9.48 -13.54 -1.70
CA LEU A 116 10.33 -12.94 -0.67
C LEU A 116 9.53 -12.62 0.59
N ILE A 117 8.41 -11.92 0.43
CA ILE A 117 7.53 -11.50 1.54
C ILE A 117 6.98 -12.74 2.28
N ARG A 118 6.43 -13.73 1.56
CA ARG A 118 5.93 -14.98 2.17
C ARG A 118 7.02 -15.78 2.91
N SER A 119 8.22 -15.83 2.33
CA SER A 119 9.35 -16.55 2.93
C SER A 119 9.74 -15.94 4.28
N TYR A 120 9.87 -14.61 4.34
CA TYR A 120 10.26 -13.93 5.56
C TYR A 120 9.16 -13.89 6.61
N GLU A 121 7.89 -13.76 6.22
CA GLU A 121 6.75 -13.93 7.14
C GLU A 121 6.81 -15.28 7.84
N SER A 122 6.96 -16.37 7.07
CA SER A 122 7.04 -17.73 7.63
C SER A 122 8.25 -17.92 8.54
N GLN A 123 9.41 -17.35 8.20
CA GLN A 123 10.60 -17.43 9.04
C GLN A 123 10.42 -16.65 10.36
N LEU A 124 9.82 -15.46 10.29
CA LEU A 124 9.53 -14.64 11.46
C LEU A 124 8.50 -15.31 12.38
N ASP A 125 7.47 -15.95 11.83
CA ASP A 125 6.50 -16.73 12.61
C ASP A 125 7.19 -17.83 13.43
N VAL A 126 8.07 -18.60 12.79
CA VAL A 126 8.85 -19.66 13.44
C VAL A 126 9.78 -19.07 14.51
N ALA A 127 10.38 -17.91 14.25
CA ALA A 127 11.24 -17.22 15.20
C ALA A 127 10.48 -16.69 16.43
N PHE A 128 9.29 -16.11 16.23
CA PHE A 128 8.44 -15.66 17.33
C PHE A 128 7.94 -16.80 18.22
N LEU A 129 7.87 -18.02 17.68
CA LEU A 129 7.56 -19.23 18.44
C LEU A 129 8.79 -19.84 19.13
N GLY A 130 9.99 -19.30 18.93
CA GLY A 130 11.24 -19.78 19.53
C GLY A 130 11.84 -21.01 18.84
N TYR A 131 11.42 -21.31 17.60
CA TYR A 131 11.89 -22.48 16.85
C TYR A 131 12.92 -22.15 15.75
N SER A 132 13.32 -20.87 15.63
CA SER A 132 14.32 -20.41 14.67
C SER A 132 15.73 -20.41 15.27
N GLN A 133 16.75 -20.57 14.43
CA GLN A 133 18.15 -20.32 14.80
C GLN A 133 18.50 -18.83 14.87
N LEU A 134 17.74 -17.99 14.16
CA LEU A 134 17.90 -16.55 14.12
C LEU A 134 16.80 -15.86 14.93
N GLU A 135 17.19 -14.84 15.70
CA GLU A 135 16.25 -13.98 16.43
C GLU A 135 15.36 -13.18 15.45
N PRO A 136 14.11 -12.86 15.82
CA PRO A 136 13.19 -12.11 14.97
C PRO A 136 13.78 -10.78 14.45
N GLU A 137 14.54 -10.05 15.29
CA GLU A 137 15.17 -8.80 14.90
C GLU A 137 16.20 -9.01 13.79
N THR A 138 16.98 -10.09 13.85
CA THR A 138 17.99 -10.41 12.83
C THR A 138 17.31 -10.74 11.50
N LEU A 139 16.24 -11.54 11.56
CA LEU A 139 15.45 -11.86 10.37
C LEU A 139 14.80 -10.61 9.76
N TRP A 140 14.32 -9.68 10.60
CA TRP A 140 13.76 -8.42 10.13
C TRP A 140 14.82 -7.54 9.44
N GLU A 141 16.00 -7.39 10.02
CA GLU A 141 17.08 -6.64 9.36
C GLU A 141 17.48 -7.25 8.00
N ASN A 142 17.57 -8.59 7.93
CA ASN A 142 17.86 -9.27 6.67
C ASN A 142 16.75 -9.05 5.63
N PHE A 143 15.49 -9.17 6.04
CA PHE A 143 14.34 -8.87 5.18
C PHE A 143 14.42 -7.46 4.62
N LYS A 144 14.73 -6.46 5.44
CA LYS A 144 14.86 -5.06 5.00
C LYS A 144 15.95 -4.87 3.96
N LEU A 145 17.06 -5.59 4.08
CA LEU A 145 18.16 -5.51 3.12
C LEU A 145 17.76 -6.12 1.78
N GLU A 146 17.27 -7.37 1.79
CA GLU A 146 16.85 -8.06 0.56
C GLU A 146 15.69 -7.34 -0.14
N LEU A 147 14.73 -6.80 0.63
CA LEU A 147 13.62 -6.03 0.08
C LEU A 147 14.10 -4.76 -0.63
N LYS A 148 15.08 -4.04 -0.06
CA LYS A 148 15.67 -2.85 -0.69
C LYS A 148 16.42 -3.20 -1.97
N GLU A 149 17.17 -4.30 -1.98
CA GLU A 149 17.86 -4.78 -3.18
C GLU A 149 16.86 -5.13 -4.28
N HIS A 150 15.79 -5.84 -3.93
CA HIS A 150 14.75 -6.24 -4.87
C HIS A 150 14.05 -5.01 -5.50
N LEU A 151 13.63 -4.04 -4.69
CA LEU A 151 12.99 -2.80 -5.17
C LEU A 151 13.95 -1.93 -6.02
N SER A 152 15.25 -1.92 -5.69
CA SER A 152 16.28 -1.18 -6.46
C SER A 152 16.67 -1.88 -7.76
N SER A 153 16.51 -3.20 -7.85
CA SER A 153 16.80 -3.97 -9.06
C SER A 153 15.69 -3.85 -10.11
N ALA A 154 14.43 -3.78 -9.67
CA ALA A 154 13.27 -3.61 -10.55
C ALA A 154 13.27 -2.26 -11.30
N THR A 155 13.84 -1.21 -10.71
CA THR A 155 13.96 0.11 -11.34
C THR A 155 15.03 0.17 -12.44
N ASN A 156 15.90 -0.85 -12.55
CA ASN A 156 16.95 -0.92 -13.56
C ASN A 156 16.60 -1.81 -14.77
N SER A 157 15.47 -2.56 -14.74
CA SER A 157 15.04 -3.38 -15.88
C SER A 157 14.16 -2.63 -16.90
N ASP A 158 13.73 -1.41 -16.56
CA ASP A 158 12.82 -0.60 -17.40
C ASP A 158 13.56 0.52 -18.19
N ASN A 159 14.88 0.42 -18.35
CA ASN A 159 15.70 1.32 -19.20
C ASN A 159 16.28 0.62 -20.43
#